data_AF-A0A7S0LDU1-F1
#
_entry.id   AF-A0A7S0LDU1-F1
#
_cell.length_a   1.000
_cell.length_b   1.000
_cell.length_c   1.000
_cell.angle_alpha   90.00
_cell.angle_beta   90.00
_cell.angle_gamma   90.00
#
_symmetry.space_group_name_H-M   'P 1'
#
loop_
_entity.id
_entity.type
_entity.pdbx_description
1 polymer ?
#
loop_
_entity_poly.entity_id
_entity_poly.type
_entity_poly.pdbx_seq_one_letter_code
_entity_poly.pdbx_strand_id
1 'polypeptide(L)'
;MGLCANVLISPEPCTRDAILRAIVACCKPGASILILVPALRSITLTRTLHTRWVTERRRRRLRPSPLEMQEPRNAADAKRGIFCLDGVRTKHFTVVEMQDIIKQYGLELVEHTRVEYSWETEFDEPTDFLEEMSERPFDWLFVVRKLERQPNHDDRLL
;
A
#
# COMPACT_ATOMS: atom_id res chain seq x y z
N MET A 1 2.79 21.03 4.74
CA MET A 1 3.00 19.73 4.06
C MET A 1 2.66 18.64 5.05
N GLY A 2 1.95 17.60 4.63
CA GLY A 2 1.68 16.40 5.44
C GLY A 2 2.41 15.18 4.88
N LEU A 3 2.79 14.24 5.73
CA LEU A 3 3.36 12.95 5.35
C LEU A 3 2.57 11.84 6.04
N CYS A 4 2.09 10.89 5.25
CA CYS A 4 1.37 9.70 5.66
C CYS A 4 2.10 8.49 5.08
N ALA A 5 3.13 8.01 5.78
CA ALA A 5 3.93 6.88 5.32
C ALA A 5 3.60 5.63 6.13
N ASN A 6 3.12 4.59 5.46
CA ASN A 6 2.96 3.23 6.00
C ASN A 6 2.09 3.11 7.25
N VAL A 7 1.22 4.08 7.52
CA VAL A 7 0.26 4.03 8.63
C VAL A 7 -1.13 3.59 8.19
N LEU A 8 -1.45 3.68 6.91
CA LEU A 8 -2.72 3.18 6.33
C LEU A 8 -2.74 1.67 6.11
N ILE A 9 -1.72 0.96 6.62
CA ILE A 9 -1.56 -0.49 6.50
C ILE A 9 -2.49 -1.27 7.42
N SER A 10 -3.12 -0.62 8.41
CA SER A 10 -4.05 -1.29 9.33
C SER A 10 -5.17 -2.00 8.53
N PRO A 11 -5.52 -3.25 8.87
CA PRO A 11 -6.59 -3.99 8.21
C PRO A 11 -7.98 -3.46 8.60
N GLU A 12 -8.10 -2.73 9.71
CA GLU A 12 -9.34 -2.13 10.21
C GLU A 12 -9.70 -0.83 9.48
N PRO A 13 -10.88 -0.74 8.83
CA PRO A 13 -11.31 0.49 8.17
C PRO A 13 -11.42 1.69 9.11
N CYS A 14 -11.91 1.51 10.34
CA CYS A 14 -12.09 2.60 11.30
C CYS A 14 -10.76 3.23 11.71
N THR A 15 -9.71 2.43 11.87
CA THR A 15 -8.35 2.93 12.18
C THR A 15 -7.81 3.76 11.02
N ARG A 16 -7.94 3.28 9.78
CA ARG A 16 -7.52 4.03 8.59
C ARG A 16 -8.28 5.34 8.44
N ASP A 17 -9.59 5.32 8.71
CA ASP A 17 -10.44 6.51 8.67
C ASP A 17 -9.99 7.56 9.70
N ALA A 18 -9.73 7.14 10.93
CA ALA A 18 -9.21 8.00 11.99
C ALA A 18 -7.86 8.65 11.61
N ILE A 19 -6.95 7.87 11.03
CA ILE A 19 -5.63 8.35 10.57
C ILE A 19 -5.80 9.41 9.48
N LEU A 20 -6.61 9.13 8.45
CA LEU A 20 -6.84 10.07 7.36
C LEU A 20 -7.49 11.36 7.85
N ARG A 21 -8.52 11.27 8.72
CA ARG A 21 -9.14 12.45 9.32
C ARG A 21 -8.13 13.31 10.07
N ALA A 22 -7.28 12.70 10.88
CA ALA A 22 -6.26 13.41 11.65
C ALA A 22 -5.29 14.17 10.73
N ILE A 23 -4.75 13.50 9.70
CA ILE A 23 -3.81 14.13 8.76
C ILE A 23 -4.45 15.28 8.00
N VAL A 24 -5.67 15.07 7.50
CA VAL A 24 -6.41 16.11 6.76
C VAL A 24 -6.73 17.28 7.68
N ALA A 25 -7.12 17.05 8.93
CA ALA A 25 -7.40 18.11 9.91
C ALA A 25 -6.16 18.97 10.22
N CYS A 26 -4.98 18.35 10.33
CA CYS A 26 -3.72 19.07 10.60
C CYS A 26 -3.21 19.89 9.39
N CYS A 27 -3.73 19.67 8.19
CA CYS A 27 -3.29 20.37 6.99
C CYS A 27 -4.14 21.61 6.70
N LYS A 28 -3.48 22.73 6.34
CA LYS A 28 -4.17 23.92 5.83
C LYS A 28 -4.74 23.66 4.42
N PRO A 29 -5.81 24.37 4.01
CA PRO A 29 -6.21 24.42 2.60
C PRO A 29 -5.03 24.70 1.68
N GLY A 30 -4.99 24.05 0.51
CA GLY A 30 -3.91 24.15 -0.47
C GLY A 30 -2.63 23.38 -0.10
N ALA A 31 -2.52 22.79 1.10
CA ALA A 31 -1.34 22.04 1.50
C ALA A 31 -1.23 20.70 0.74
N SER A 32 -0.01 20.37 0.33
CA SER A 32 0.33 19.06 -0.22
C SER A 32 0.49 18.02 0.90
N ILE A 33 0.00 16.81 0.64
CA ILE A 33 0.12 15.63 1.50
C ILE A 33 0.71 14.52 0.65
N LEU A 34 1.75 13.87 1.17
CA LEU A 34 2.33 12.66 0.59
C LEU A 34 1.74 11.45 1.30
N ILE A 35 1.22 10.49 0.55
CA ILE A 35 0.64 9.24 1.07
C ILE A 35 1.38 8.07 0.44
N LEU A 36 2.15 7.33 1.26
CA LEU A 36 2.85 6.11 0.86
C LEU A 36 2.11 4.90 1.42
N VAL A 37 1.67 4.00 0.54
CA VAL A 37 0.91 2.80 0.91
C VAL A 37 1.34 1.55 0.14
N PRO A 38 1.22 0.35 0.75
CA PRO A 38 1.54 -0.90 0.07
C PRO A 38 0.69 -1.13 -1.17
N ALA A 39 1.32 -1.62 -2.25
CA ALA A 39 0.63 -1.88 -3.51
C ALA A 39 0.03 -3.29 -3.57
N LEU A 40 -1.26 -3.38 -3.89
CA LEU A 40 -1.94 -4.68 -4.07
C LEU A 40 -1.30 -5.52 -5.18
N ARG A 41 -0.82 -4.86 -6.23
CA ARG A 41 -0.16 -5.52 -7.36
C ARG A 41 1.21 -6.10 -6.97
N SER A 42 1.99 -5.37 -6.16
CA SER A 42 3.28 -5.81 -5.63
C SER A 42 3.12 -7.11 -4.83
N ILE A 43 2.25 -7.12 -3.82
CA ILE A 43 2.04 -8.33 -2.99
C ILE A 43 1.49 -9.51 -3.81
N THR A 44 0.63 -9.25 -4.79
CA THR A 44 0.09 -10.33 -5.66
C THR A 44 1.20 -10.95 -6.52
N LEU A 45 2.11 -10.11 -7.03
CA LEU A 45 3.28 -10.56 -7.76
C LEU A 45 4.20 -11.38 -6.85
N THR A 46 4.62 -10.85 -5.69
CA THR A 46 5.48 -11.54 -4.73
C THR A 46 4.92 -12.91 -4.36
N ARG A 47 3.62 -13.01 -4.05
CA ARG A 47 2.98 -14.30 -3.73
C ARG A 47 2.99 -15.30 -4.87
N THR A 48 2.86 -14.83 -6.10
CA THR A 48 2.93 -15.69 -7.29
C THR A 48 4.35 -16.20 -7.50
N LEU A 49 5.35 -15.34 -7.32
CA LEU A 49 6.77 -15.67 -7.47
C LEU A 49 7.28 -16.57 -6.33
N HIS A 50 6.70 -16.47 -5.14
CA HIS A 50 7.12 -17.23 -3.97
C HIS A 50 7.14 -18.74 -4.21
N THR A 51 6.12 -19.32 -4.85
CA THR A 51 6.10 -20.76 -5.18
C THR A 51 7.30 -21.17 -6.05
N ARG A 52 7.66 -20.32 -7.03
CA ARG A 52 8.82 -20.55 -7.89
C ARG A 52 10.12 -20.41 -7.10
N TRP A 53 10.23 -19.39 -6.26
CA TRP A 53 11.37 -19.17 -5.38
C TRP A 53 11.61 -20.34 -4.41
N VAL A 54 10.59 -20.83 -3.72
CA VAL A 54 10.68 -22.03 -2.86
C VAL A 54 11.19 -23.24 -3.65
N THR A 55 10.65 -23.45 -4.85
CA THR A 55 11.06 -24.58 -5.71
C THR A 55 12.53 -24.49 -6.10
N GLU A 56 13.01 -23.30 -6.46
CA GLU A 56 14.41 -23.08 -6.84
C GLU A 56 15.35 -23.19 -5.63
N ARG A 57 14.99 -22.65 -4.46
CA ARG A 57 15.75 -22.84 -3.21
C ARG A 57 15.93 -24.31 -2.87
N ARG A 58 14.85 -25.10 -2.96
CA ARG A 58 14.88 -26.55 -2.72
C ARG A 58 15.76 -27.27 -3.73
N ARG A 59 15.69 -26.91 -5.01
CA ARG A 59 16.56 -27.45 -6.07
C ARG A 59 18.04 -27.16 -5.79
N ARG A 60 18.35 -25.95 -5.30
CA ARG A 60 19.70 -25.51 -4.90
C ARG A 60 20.14 -26.04 -3.53
N ARG A 61 19.28 -26.82 -2.83
CA ARG A 61 19.53 -27.38 -1.49
C ARG A 61 19.87 -26.30 -0.44
N LEU A 62 19.26 -25.12 -0.57
CA LEU A 62 19.37 -24.05 0.42
C LEU A 62 18.62 -24.41 1.70
N ARG A 63 18.98 -23.77 2.81
CA ARG A 63 18.28 -23.97 4.09
C ARG A 63 16.84 -23.44 3.96
N PRO A 64 15.85 -24.14 4.53
CA PRO A 64 14.48 -23.64 4.57
C PRO A 64 14.43 -22.27 5.24
N SER A 65 13.88 -21.28 4.54
CA SER A 65 13.66 -19.95 5.12
C SER A 65 12.34 -19.93 5.91
N PRO A 66 12.23 -19.21 7.04
CA PRO A 66 10.95 -18.98 7.72
C PRO A 66 9.90 -18.39 6.79
N LEU A 67 10.33 -17.57 5.81
CA LEU A 67 9.47 -16.98 4.78
C LEU A 67 8.87 -18.03 3.83
N GLU A 68 9.41 -19.26 3.75
CA GLU A 68 8.79 -20.34 2.97
C GLU A 68 7.44 -20.78 3.56
N MET A 69 7.23 -20.58 4.87
CA MET A 69 6.01 -20.92 5.57
C MET A 69 5.00 -19.78 5.42
N GLN A 70 4.30 -19.74 4.28
CA GLN A 70 3.21 -18.78 4.10
C GLN A 70 2.04 -19.07 5.06
N GLU A 71 1.58 -18.01 5.72
CA GLU A 71 0.35 -18.01 6.51
C GLU A 71 -0.89 -18.40 5.65
N PRO A 72 -1.90 -19.08 6.24
CA PRO A 72 -3.08 -19.52 5.51
C PRO A 72 -3.81 -18.36 4.82
N ARG A 73 -4.19 -18.60 3.56
CA ARG A 73 -4.91 -17.63 2.74
C ARG A 73 -6.35 -17.48 3.22
N ASN A 74 -6.67 -16.36 3.86
CA ASN A 74 -8.06 -15.96 4.09
C ASN A 74 -8.63 -15.30 2.82
N ALA A 75 -9.56 -16.00 2.15
CA ALA A 75 -10.16 -15.53 0.90
C ALA A 75 -10.98 -14.24 1.06
N ALA A 76 -11.60 -14.02 2.22
CA ALA A 76 -12.36 -12.80 2.50
C ALA A 76 -11.42 -11.58 2.65
N ASP A 77 -10.29 -11.76 3.34
CA ASP A 77 -9.26 -10.73 3.48
C ASP A 77 -8.59 -10.42 2.14
N ALA A 78 -8.26 -11.43 1.34
CA ALA A 78 -7.67 -11.23 0.02
C ALA A 78 -8.57 -10.40 -0.91
N LYS A 79 -9.90 -10.62 -0.88
CA LYS A 79 -10.87 -9.80 -1.63
C LYS A 79 -10.87 -8.33 -1.20
N ARG A 80 -10.49 -8.05 0.05
CA ARG A 80 -10.39 -6.71 0.63
C ARG A 80 -8.99 -6.11 0.46
N GLY A 81 -8.07 -6.79 -0.21
CA GLY A 81 -6.69 -6.38 -0.32
C GLY A 81 -5.89 -6.52 0.99
N ILE A 82 -6.32 -7.37 1.91
CA ILE A 82 -5.61 -7.63 3.18
C ILE A 82 -4.82 -8.92 3.05
N PHE A 83 -3.52 -8.84 3.36
CA PHE A 83 -2.56 -9.94 3.23
C PHE A 83 -1.79 -10.08 4.54
N CYS A 84 -1.52 -11.32 4.94
CA CYS A 84 -0.67 -11.61 6.09
C CYS A 84 0.78 -11.69 5.62
N LEU A 85 1.63 -10.85 6.19
CA LEU A 85 3.08 -10.81 5.99
C LEU A 85 3.72 -10.95 7.36
N ASP A 86 4.52 -12.00 7.58
CA ASP A 86 5.18 -12.29 8.87
C ASP A 86 4.23 -12.24 10.08
N GLY A 87 3.02 -12.79 9.93
CA GLY A 87 2.00 -12.80 10.97
C GLY A 87 1.23 -11.48 11.15
N VAL A 88 1.56 -10.43 10.38
CA VAL A 88 0.91 -9.12 10.42
C VAL A 88 -0.05 -8.98 9.25
N ARG A 89 -1.34 -8.73 9.56
CA ARG A 89 -2.36 -8.43 8.54
C ARG A 89 -2.19 -6.99 8.06
N THR A 90 -1.91 -6.84 6.77
CA THR A 90 -1.56 -5.56 6.13
C THR A 90 -2.50 -5.28 4.98
N LYS A 91 -3.09 -4.09 4.97
CA LYS A 91 -3.92 -3.57 3.86
C LYS A 91 -3.02 -3.06 2.73
N HIS A 92 -3.30 -3.56 1.54
CA HIS A 92 -2.69 -3.16 0.28
C HIS A 92 -3.74 -2.53 -0.63
N PHE A 93 -3.30 -1.58 -1.45
CA PHE A 93 -4.19 -0.69 -2.18
C PHE A 93 -4.02 -0.79 -3.70
N THR A 94 -5.12 -0.56 -4.40
CA THR A 94 -5.09 -0.21 -5.82
C THR A 94 -5.10 1.31 -5.97
N VAL A 95 -4.64 1.80 -7.13
CA VAL A 95 -4.74 3.23 -7.47
C VAL A 95 -6.19 3.70 -7.46
N VAL A 96 -7.11 2.91 -8.03
CA VAL A 96 -8.54 3.25 -8.11
C VAL A 96 -9.15 3.38 -6.72
N GLU A 97 -8.90 2.41 -5.83
CA GLU A 97 -9.37 2.47 -4.43
C GLU A 97 -8.83 3.72 -3.71
N MET A 98 -7.55 4.05 -3.89
CA MET A 98 -6.97 5.25 -3.28
C MET A 98 -7.55 6.53 -3.86
N GLN A 99 -7.82 6.60 -5.16
CA GLN A 99 -8.48 7.75 -5.79
C GLN A 99 -9.86 8.02 -5.17
N ASP A 100 -10.64 6.96 -4.93
CA ASP A 100 -11.95 7.08 -4.29
C ASP A 100 -11.83 7.55 -2.84
N ILE A 101 -10.89 6.98 -2.08
CA ILE A 101 -10.59 7.43 -0.71
C ILE A 101 -10.17 8.90 -0.70
N ILE A 102 -9.21 9.30 -1.54
CA ILE A 102 -8.71 10.68 -1.62
C ILE A 102 -9.87 11.67 -1.83
N LYS A 103 -10.78 11.37 -2.77
CA LYS A 103 -11.96 12.20 -3.05
C LYS A 103 -12.90 12.32 -1.85
N GLN A 104 -13.16 11.21 -1.14
CA GLN A 104 -14.02 11.20 0.05
C GLN A 104 -13.54 12.15 1.16
N TYR A 105 -12.23 12.43 1.21
CA TYR A 105 -11.61 13.29 2.20
C TYR A 105 -11.43 14.75 1.74
N GLY A 106 -12.05 15.14 0.62
CA GLY A 106 -11.93 16.50 0.07
C GLY A 106 -10.49 16.82 -0.37
N LEU A 107 -9.78 15.80 -0.84
CA LEU A 107 -8.44 15.92 -1.39
C LEU A 107 -8.49 15.77 -2.90
N GLU A 108 -7.55 16.42 -3.57
CA GLU A 108 -7.32 16.30 -5.00
C GLU A 108 -6.06 15.46 -5.24
N LEU A 109 -6.16 14.44 -6.08
CA LEU A 109 -4.98 13.70 -6.53
C LEU A 109 -4.21 14.56 -7.53
N VAL A 110 -2.94 14.84 -7.23
CA VAL A 110 -2.01 15.55 -8.11
C VAL A 110 -1.25 14.55 -8.97
N GLU A 111 -0.65 13.53 -8.34
CA GLU A 111 0.17 12.53 -9.01
C GLU A 111 0.19 11.22 -8.19
N HIS A 112 0.42 10.09 -8.86
CA HIS A 112 0.83 8.86 -8.20
C HIS A 112 2.02 8.22 -8.90
N THR A 113 2.98 7.69 -8.14
CA THR A 113 4.17 7.01 -8.67
C THR A 113 4.43 5.70 -7.93
N ARG A 114 5.21 4.82 -8.55
CA ARG A 114 5.72 3.62 -7.90
C ARG A 114 7.03 3.96 -7.20
N VAL A 115 7.17 3.49 -5.96
CA VAL A 115 8.42 3.52 -5.22
C VAL A 115 8.94 2.09 -5.16
N GLU A 116 9.84 1.77 -6.08
CA GLU A 116 10.40 0.43 -6.24
C GLU A 116 11.51 0.15 -5.22
N TYR A 117 11.65 -1.11 -4.82
CA TYR A 117 12.68 -1.56 -3.90
C TYR A 117 13.22 -2.96 -4.26
N SER A 118 14.31 -3.35 -3.60
CA SER A 118 15.02 -4.60 -3.85
C SER A 118 14.18 -5.82 -3.48
N TRP A 119 14.39 -6.94 -4.20
CA TRP A 119 13.79 -8.24 -3.85
C TRP A 119 14.24 -8.78 -2.50
N GLU A 120 15.37 -8.32 -1.97
CA GLU A 120 15.88 -8.68 -0.64
C GLU A 120 14.91 -8.29 0.50
N THR A 121 13.99 -7.35 0.24
CA THR A 121 12.97 -6.96 1.21
C THR A 121 11.81 -7.95 1.30
N GLU A 122 11.57 -8.72 0.24
CA GLU A 122 10.44 -9.65 0.10
C GLU A 122 10.89 -11.12 0.18
N PHE A 123 12.15 -11.40 -0.13
CA PHE A 123 12.72 -12.74 -0.20
C PHE A 123 14.08 -12.80 0.50
N ASP A 124 14.25 -13.81 1.34
CA ASP A 124 15.54 -14.17 1.92
C ASP A 124 16.41 -14.86 0.85
N GLU A 125 17.66 -14.41 0.69
CA GLU A 125 18.57 -14.82 -0.39
C GLU A 125 17.85 -14.92 -1.75
N PRO A 126 17.44 -13.78 -2.36
CA PRO A 126 16.70 -13.80 -3.61
C PRO A 126 17.51 -14.50 -4.70
N THR A 127 16.87 -15.44 -5.40
CA THR A 127 17.50 -16.20 -6.49
C THR A 127 17.54 -15.37 -7.77
N ASP A 128 18.55 -15.60 -8.61
CA ASP A 128 18.86 -14.81 -9.82
C ASP A 128 17.67 -14.55 -10.76
N PHE A 129 16.70 -15.48 -10.86
CA PHE A 129 15.53 -15.28 -11.72
C PHE A 129 14.68 -14.07 -11.32
N LEU A 130 14.74 -13.63 -10.06
CA LEU A 130 14.01 -12.46 -9.59
C LEU A 130 14.58 -11.18 -10.21
N GLU A 131 15.89 -11.12 -10.43
CA GLU A 131 16.54 -10.00 -11.12
C GLU A 131 16.15 -9.90 -12.60
N GLU A 132 15.71 -11.01 -13.20
CA GLU A 132 15.22 -11.07 -14.59
C GLU A 132 13.76 -10.61 -14.73
N MET A 133 13.04 -10.37 -13.62
CA MET A 133 11.64 -9.95 -13.66
C MET A 133 11.51 -8.52 -14.20
N SER A 134 10.50 -8.31 -15.04
CA SER A 134 10.21 -6.98 -15.63
C SER A 134 9.62 -5.97 -14.66
N GLU A 135 9.31 -6.37 -13.42
CA GLU A 135 8.70 -5.53 -12.39
C GLU A 135 9.32 -5.84 -11.04
N ARG A 136 9.73 -4.80 -10.31
CA ARG A 136 10.23 -4.88 -8.94
C ARG A 136 9.08 -4.77 -7.93
N PRO A 137 9.26 -5.23 -6.69
CA PRO A 137 8.40 -4.85 -5.57
C PRO A 137 8.31 -3.34 -5.46
N PHE A 138 7.13 -2.84 -5.10
CA PHE A 138 6.92 -1.42 -4.96
C PHE A 138 5.74 -1.08 -4.06
N ASP A 139 5.78 0.15 -3.54
CA ASP A 139 4.66 0.82 -2.90
C ASP A 139 4.13 1.95 -3.78
N TRP A 140 2.89 2.35 -3.54
CA TRP A 140 2.32 3.53 -4.19
C TRP A 140 2.61 4.78 -3.37
N LEU A 141 3.20 5.79 -4.01
CA LEU A 141 3.28 7.14 -3.49
C LEU A 141 2.23 8.00 -4.19
N PHE A 142 1.34 8.60 -3.43
CA PHE A 142 0.37 9.58 -3.90
C PHE A 142 0.75 10.97 -3.40
N VAL A 143 0.78 11.93 -4.33
CA VAL A 143 0.84 13.36 -4.02
C VAL A 143 -0.58 13.89 -4.13
N VAL A 144 -1.11 14.40 -3.02
CA VAL A 144 -2.47 14.95 -2.98
C VAL A 144 -2.46 16.35 -2.41
N ARG A 145 -3.46 17.15 -2.77
CA ARG A 145 -3.62 18.53 -2.30
C ARG A 145 -4.93 18.66 -1.55
N LYS A 146 -4.91 19.30 -0.38
CA LYS A 146 -6.15 19.62 0.35
C LYS A 146 -6.89 20.73 -0.38
N LEU A 147 -8.15 20.47 -0.75
CA LEU A 147 -8.97 21.47 -1.43
C LEU A 147 -9.30 22.62 -0.47
N GLU A 148 -9.46 23.81 -1.04
CA GLU A 148 -10.09 24.90 -0.32
C GLU A 148 -11.53 24.54 -0.01
N ARG A 149 -11.95 24.82 1.22
CA ARG A 149 -13.35 24.68 1.59
C ARG A 149 -14.11 25.74 0.81
N GLN A 150 -14.88 25.35 -0.19
CA GLN A 150 -15.78 26.31 -0.85
C GLN A 150 -16.73 26.87 0.22
N PRO A 151 -16.91 28.19 0.31
CA PRO A 151 -17.94 28.75 1.17
C PRO A 151 -19.28 28.21 0.69
N ASN A 152 -20.07 27.64 1.62
CA ASN A 152 -21.41 27.16 1.32
C ASN A 152 -22.23 28.32 0.73
N HIS A 153 -22.99 28.05 -0.32
CA HIS A 153 -23.92 29.02 -0.93
C HIS A 153 -25.02 29.49 0.05
N ASP A 154 -25.20 28.79 1.18
CA ASP A 154 -26.20 29.10 2.22
C ASP A 154 -25.81 30.21 3.19
N ASP A 155 -24.54 30.64 3.27
CA ASP A 155 -24.11 31.70 4.19
C ASP A 155 -24.31 33.13 3.60
N ARG A 156 -25.02 33.26 2.47
CA ARG A 156 -25.31 34.56 1.82
C ARG A 156 -26.74 35.08 2.05
N LEU A 157 -27.51 34.43 2.92
CA LEU A 157 -28.90 34.81 3.21
C LEU A 157 -29.19 35.10 4.69
N LEU A 158 -28.18 35.51 5.47
CA LEU A 158 -28.36 36.10 6.81
C LEU A 158 -27.83 37.53 6.85
#